data_AF-A0A9N8WDX4-F1
#
_entry.id   AF-A0A9N8WDX4-F1
#
_cell.length_a   1.000
_cell.length_b   1.000
_cell.length_c   1.000
_cell.angle_alpha   90.00
_cell.angle_beta   90.00
_cell.angle_gamma   90.00
#
_symmetry.space_group_name_H-M   'P 1'
#
loop_
_entity.id
_entity.type
_entity.pdbx_description
1 polymer ?
#
loop_
_entity_poly.entity_id
_entity_poly.type
_entity_poly.pdbx_seq_one_letter_code
_entity_poly.pdbx_strand_id
1 'polypeptide(L)'
;CKELQEYCLESICDDPEPFFASKDFLSLDKEVLLMLITRDDLGVEEVDIWEHLIKWGCYQISGIRQTNHLNAKNFSENNFQDLKKTLDPFIPHVRFHNISLNDFFSKVHPYKKLLPNSLVDNMMSFLIAGTKLKQKNLPVRVSSSIVDSKIITRRHAAILSNWIRRKDAKAKGNQHQFSLLYRGTRDGFDANSFHNKVNGQGQAIVIIKVKDSGEIIGGFNASGWCNKKIRKFGRRTYISEYYDRGWIKNSDHFIFSFGSRDDYKTMKIGRLIDKRYGVYDYGGSMIEFGGSDLLLDGTIGTCNKNHYDQCILDTDTFIAEELEKKRMASINSKGTSN
;
A
#
# COMPACT_ATOMS: atom_id res chain seq x y z
N CYS A 1 20.82 -26.60 -11.33
CA CYS A 1 19.78 -26.65 -12.37
C CYS A 1 19.32 -25.21 -12.63
N LYS A 2 19.62 -24.62 -13.80
CA LYS A 2 19.31 -23.20 -14.08
C LYS A 2 17.80 -22.95 -14.17
N GLU A 3 17.06 -23.86 -14.78
CA GLU A 3 15.59 -23.76 -14.91
C GLU A 3 14.88 -23.73 -13.55
N LEU A 4 15.32 -24.58 -12.61
CA LEU A 4 14.77 -24.57 -11.25
C LEU A 4 15.11 -23.27 -10.51
N GLN A 5 16.30 -22.72 -10.72
CA GLN A 5 16.72 -21.46 -10.12
C GLN A 5 15.88 -20.29 -10.65
N GLU A 6 15.67 -20.23 -11.97
CA GLU A 6 14.80 -19.23 -12.62
C GLU A 6 13.38 -19.31 -12.06
N TYR A 7 12.80 -20.52 -12.01
CA TYR A 7 11.47 -20.76 -11.45
C TYR A 7 11.34 -20.30 -9.99
N CYS A 8 12.33 -20.60 -9.15
CA CYS A 8 12.36 -20.15 -7.76
C CYS A 8 12.41 -18.62 -7.68
N LEU A 9 13.24 -17.96 -8.49
CA LEU A 9 13.36 -16.50 -8.50
C LEU A 9 12.08 -15.82 -8.97
N GLU A 10 11.43 -16.33 -10.02
CA GLU A 10 10.12 -15.85 -10.48
C GLU A 10 9.07 -15.99 -9.38
N SER A 11 9.02 -17.15 -8.71
CA SER A 11 8.09 -17.36 -7.60
C SER A 11 8.33 -16.43 -6.42
N ILE A 12 9.59 -16.05 -6.13
CA ILE A 12 9.91 -15.07 -5.09
C ILE A 12 9.50 -13.66 -5.53
N CYS A 13 9.73 -13.29 -6.80
CA CYS A 13 9.33 -11.97 -7.29
C CYS A 13 7.80 -11.76 -7.27
N ASP A 14 7.04 -12.82 -7.53
CA ASP A 14 5.57 -12.81 -7.44
C ASP A 14 5.08 -12.49 -6.02
N ASP A 15 5.62 -13.18 -5.01
CA ASP A 15 5.29 -13.01 -3.59
C ASP A 15 6.56 -12.97 -2.72
N PRO A 16 7.23 -11.80 -2.61
CA PRO A 16 8.53 -11.70 -1.95
C PRO A 16 8.44 -11.63 -0.42
N GLU A 17 7.30 -11.25 0.14
CA GLU A 17 7.17 -11.01 1.58
C GLU A 17 7.52 -12.25 2.43
N PRO A 18 7.04 -13.47 2.12
CA PRO A 18 7.41 -14.66 2.87
C PRO A 18 8.91 -14.95 2.81
N PHE A 19 9.57 -14.64 1.68
CA PHE A 19 11.00 -14.87 1.50
C PHE A 19 11.83 -13.95 2.41
N PHE A 20 11.56 -12.64 2.38
CA PHE A 20 12.28 -11.67 3.19
C PHE A 20 11.95 -11.75 4.69
N ALA A 21 10.75 -12.22 5.04
CA ALA A 21 10.35 -12.47 6.43
C ALA A 21 10.98 -13.75 7.03
N SER A 22 11.54 -14.63 6.20
CA SER A 22 12.17 -15.86 6.67
C SER A 22 13.42 -15.58 7.49
N LYS A 23 13.64 -16.37 8.54
CA LYS A 23 14.89 -16.33 9.32
C LYS A 23 16.10 -16.75 8.48
N ASP A 24 15.88 -17.62 7.49
CA ASP A 24 16.91 -18.17 6.62
C ASP A 24 17.40 -17.14 5.58
N PHE A 25 16.65 -16.05 5.37
CA PHE A 25 17.06 -14.95 4.48
C PHE A 25 18.44 -14.41 4.85
N LEU A 26 18.73 -14.27 6.15
CA LEU A 26 20.00 -13.71 6.62
C LEU A 26 21.19 -14.61 6.28
N SER A 27 20.97 -15.93 6.18
CA SER A 27 21.99 -16.90 5.77
C SER A 27 22.11 -17.10 4.26
N LEU A 28 21.36 -16.33 3.46
CA LEU A 28 21.36 -16.48 2.02
C LEU A 28 22.74 -16.19 1.43
N ASP A 29 23.12 -17.03 0.47
CA ASP A 29 24.34 -16.86 -0.31
C ASP A 29 24.34 -15.52 -1.08
N LYS A 30 25.52 -14.91 -1.17
CA LYS A 30 25.70 -13.57 -1.73
C LYS A 30 25.28 -13.53 -3.20
N GLU A 31 25.65 -14.54 -3.98
CA GLU A 31 25.36 -14.62 -5.40
C GLU A 31 23.84 -14.78 -5.63
N VAL A 32 23.16 -15.57 -4.80
CA VAL A 32 21.70 -15.73 -4.87
C VAL A 32 20.98 -14.43 -4.50
N LEU A 33 21.40 -13.74 -3.43
CA LEU A 33 20.83 -12.45 -3.07
C LEU A 33 21.05 -11.42 -4.18
N LEU A 34 22.24 -11.42 -4.79
CA LEU A 34 22.57 -10.48 -5.85
C LEU A 34 21.68 -10.71 -7.06
N MET A 35 21.49 -11.97 -7.48
CA MET A 35 20.56 -12.33 -8.55
C MET A 35 19.15 -11.78 -8.28
N LEU A 36 18.65 -11.92 -7.06
CA LEU A 36 17.33 -11.41 -6.69
C LEU A 36 17.26 -9.87 -6.75
N ILE A 37 18.23 -9.17 -6.15
CA ILE A 37 18.26 -7.70 -6.10
C ILE A 37 18.49 -7.10 -7.49
N THR A 38 19.09 -7.80 -8.44
CA THR A 38 19.24 -7.28 -9.81
C THR A 38 17.92 -7.27 -10.60
N ARG A 39 16.93 -8.10 -10.25
CA ARG A 39 15.71 -8.30 -11.07
C ARG A 39 14.73 -7.12 -11.09
N ASP A 40 14.41 -6.59 -12.26
CA ASP A 40 13.44 -5.48 -12.38
C ASP A 40 12.00 -5.82 -11.99
N ASP A 41 11.65 -7.11 -11.87
CA ASP A 41 10.34 -7.57 -11.44
C ASP A 41 10.24 -7.86 -9.93
N LEU A 42 11.32 -7.66 -9.16
CA LEU A 42 11.31 -7.88 -7.71
C LEU A 42 10.28 -6.98 -7.03
N GLY A 43 9.34 -7.63 -6.36
CA GLY A 43 8.10 -7.12 -5.82
C GLY A 43 8.14 -6.19 -4.60
N VAL A 44 9.26 -5.53 -4.32
CA VAL A 44 9.57 -4.94 -3.00
C VAL A 44 9.88 -3.46 -3.13
N GLU A 45 9.44 -2.64 -2.16
CA GLU A 45 9.79 -1.21 -2.12
C GLU A 45 11.31 -1.05 -1.99
N GLU A 46 11.90 -0.06 -2.66
CA GLU A 46 13.36 0.11 -2.65
C GLU A 46 13.91 0.43 -1.26
N VAL A 47 13.12 1.08 -0.40
CA VAL A 47 13.46 1.28 1.01
C VAL A 47 13.54 -0.04 1.76
N ASP A 48 12.60 -0.95 1.51
CA ASP A 48 12.60 -2.27 2.16
C ASP A 48 13.78 -3.10 1.66
N ILE A 49 14.10 -3.07 0.36
CA ILE A 49 15.30 -3.72 -0.19
C ILE A 49 16.55 -3.24 0.55
N TRP A 50 16.67 -1.92 0.72
CA TRP A 50 17.79 -1.33 1.46
C TRP A 50 17.86 -1.82 2.91
N GLU A 51 16.74 -1.82 3.64
CA GLU A 51 16.70 -2.29 5.03
C GLU A 51 17.04 -3.78 5.15
N HIS A 52 16.60 -4.62 4.21
CA HIS A 52 16.96 -6.04 4.16
C HIS A 52 18.44 -6.25 3.83
N LEU A 53 19.02 -5.46 2.93
CA LEU A 53 20.45 -5.50 2.63
C LEU A 53 21.29 -5.10 3.85
N ILE A 54 20.90 -4.07 4.59
CA ILE A 54 21.57 -3.69 5.84
C ILE A 54 21.50 -4.84 6.85
N LYS A 55 20.32 -5.44 7.06
CA LYS A 55 20.16 -6.59 7.96
C LYS A 55 21.02 -7.79 7.56
N TRP A 56 20.99 -8.16 6.27
CA TRP A 56 21.79 -9.25 5.72
C TRP A 56 23.29 -8.97 5.85
N GLY A 57 23.75 -7.80 5.41
CA GLY A 57 25.18 -7.43 5.47
C GLY A 57 25.72 -7.45 6.90
N CYS A 58 24.96 -6.93 7.87
CA CYS A 58 25.33 -6.97 9.28
C CYS A 58 25.47 -8.42 9.79
N TYR A 59 24.56 -9.31 9.39
CA TYR A 59 24.62 -10.73 9.74
C TYR A 59 25.86 -11.44 9.15
N GLN A 60 26.35 -11.01 7.99
CA GLN A 60 27.52 -11.62 7.34
C GLN A 60 28.85 -11.21 7.98
N ILE A 61 29.01 -9.93 8.33
CA ILE A 61 30.26 -9.40 8.89
C ILE A 61 30.45 -9.82 10.33
N SER A 62 29.32 -10.02 11.01
CA SER A 62 29.30 -10.20 12.43
C SER A 62 28.37 -11.36 12.74
N GLY A 63 28.90 -12.40 13.40
CA GLY A 63 28.08 -13.42 14.05
C GLY A 63 27.23 -12.86 15.21
N ILE A 64 26.82 -11.58 15.14
CA ILE A 64 26.02 -10.85 16.12
C ILE A 64 24.59 -11.36 15.97
N ARG A 65 24.23 -12.26 16.87
CA ARG A 65 22.90 -12.87 17.03
C ARG A 65 21.80 -11.89 17.49
N GLN A 66 22.00 -10.57 17.38
CA GLN A 66 21.04 -9.57 17.85
C GLN A 66 20.72 -8.55 16.73
N THR A 67 19.79 -8.95 15.87
CA THR A 67 19.38 -8.22 14.66
C THR A 67 18.25 -7.20 14.90
N ASN A 68 17.73 -7.10 16.13
CA ASN A 68 16.46 -6.39 16.35
C ASN A 68 16.60 -4.87 16.50
N HIS A 69 17.82 -4.33 16.70
CA HIS A 69 18.05 -2.88 16.85
C HIS A 69 19.37 -2.43 16.19
N LEU A 70 19.47 -2.57 14.87
CA LEU A 70 20.60 -2.02 14.10
C LEU A 70 20.54 -0.49 14.11
N ASN A 71 21.55 0.14 14.70
CA ASN A 71 21.70 1.59 14.71
C ASN A 71 23.08 1.96 14.20
N ALA A 72 23.14 2.71 13.08
CA ALA A 72 24.38 3.17 12.47
C ALA A 72 25.32 3.92 13.44
N LYS A 73 24.78 4.52 14.51
CA LYS A 73 25.58 5.20 15.55
C LYS A 73 26.45 4.24 16.37
N ASN A 74 26.10 2.96 16.44
CA ASN A 74 26.81 1.95 17.24
C ASN A 74 27.93 1.25 16.45
N PHE A 75 28.14 1.62 15.19
CA PHE A 75 29.11 0.97 14.32
C PHE A 75 30.49 1.60 14.53
N SER A 76 31.49 0.75 14.77
CA SER A 76 32.90 1.15 14.70
C SER A 76 33.28 1.46 13.25
N GLU A 77 34.41 2.14 13.03
CA GLU A 77 34.89 2.40 11.68
C GLU A 77 35.21 1.08 10.94
N ASN A 78 35.76 0.07 11.63
CA ASN A 78 35.99 -1.25 11.04
C ASN A 78 34.69 -1.92 10.60
N ASN A 79 33.62 -1.83 11.42
CA ASN A 79 32.31 -2.37 11.05
C ASN A 79 31.78 -1.71 9.76
N PHE A 80 31.98 -0.40 9.61
CA PHE A 80 31.60 0.31 8.38
C PHE A 80 32.41 -0.14 7.16
N GLN A 81 33.72 -0.37 7.30
CA GLN A 81 34.56 -0.83 6.20
C GLN A 81 34.17 -2.24 5.75
N ASP A 82 33.95 -3.16 6.69
CA ASP A 82 33.53 -4.51 6.37
C ASP A 82 32.12 -4.53 5.76
N LEU A 83 31.20 -3.69 6.26
CA LEU A 83 29.85 -3.56 5.71
C LEU A 83 29.84 -2.95 4.33
N LYS A 84 30.69 -1.95 4.11
CA LYS A 84 30.88 -1.36 2.79
C LYS A 84 31.37 -2.43 1.81
N LYS A 85 32.42 -3.18 2.15
CA LYS A 85 32.95 -4.25 1.30
C LYS A 85 31.91 -5.34 1.00
N THR A 86 31.11 -5.69 2.00
CA THR A 86 30.06 -6.71 1.88
C THR A 86 28.92 -6.24 0.96
N LEU A 87 28.49 -4.99 1.11
CA LEU A 87 27.35 -4.44 0.38
C LEU A 87 27.70 -3.80 -0.96
N ASP A 88 28.97 -3.49 -1.22
CA ASP A 88 29.45 -2.83 -2.45
C ASP A 88 28.87 -3.44 -3.74
N PRO A 89 28.78 -4.78 -3.90
CA PRO A 89 28.21 -5.38 -5.10
C PRO A 89 26.71 -5.10 -5.28
N PHE A 90 25.98 -4.83 -4.20
CA PHE A 90 24.53 -4.59 -4.21
C PHE A 90 24.17 -3.12 -4.42
N ILE A 91 25.03 -2.18 -3.98
CA ILE A 91 24.77 -0.74 -4.05
C ILE A 91 24.35 -0.28 -5.46
N PRO A 92 24.99 -0.71 -6.57
CA PRO A 92 24.59 -0.30 -7.91
C PRO A 92 23.19 -0.77 -8.34
N HIS A 93 22.62 -1.77 -7.66
CA HIS A 93 21.33 -2.39 -8.00
C HIS A 93 20.16 -1.88 -7.14
N VAL A 94 20.42 -1.01 -6.16
CA VAL A 94 19.39 -0.33 -5.38
C VAL A 94 19.02 0.98 -6.08
N ARG A 95 17.73 1.18 -6.36
CA ARG A 95 17.22 2.39 -7.03
C ARG A 95 16.95 3.47 -5.99
N PHE A 96 17.99 4.01 -5.37
CA PHE A 96 17.88 5.04 -4.31
C PHE A 96 17.03 6.26 -4.69
N HIS A 97 16.97 6.61 -5.98
CA HIS A 97 16.13 7.71 -6.49
C HIS A 97 14.62 7.42 -6.40
N ASN A 98 14.24 6.15 -6.24
CA ASN A 98 12.86 5.71 -6.07
C ASN A 98 12.50 5.53 -4.59
N ILE A 99 13.42 5.84 -3.67
CA ILE A 99 13.14 5.89 -2.23
C ILE A 99 12.56 7.28 -1.91
N SER A 100 11.52 7.33 -1.09
CA SER A 100 10.93 8.61 -0.68
C SER A 100 11.95 9.47 0.07
N LEU A 101 11.81 10.79 0.02
CA LEU A 101 12.74 11.71 0.69
C LEU A 101 12.80 11.48 2.21
N ASN A 102 11.64 11.24 2.83
CA ASN A 102 11.55 10.94 4.25
C ASN A 102 12.25 9.62 4.59
N ASP A 103 12.03 8.58 3.78
CA ASP A 103 12.67 7.28 3.97
C ASP A 103 14.18 7.36 3.72
N PHE A 104 14.61 8.12 2.72
CA PHE A 104 16.03 8.35 2.46
C PHE A 104 16.69 9.00 3.67
N PHE A 105 16.11 10.08 4.20
CA PHE A 105 16.67 10.80 5.34
C PHE A 105 16.69 9.95 6.62
N SER A 106 15.62 9.20 6.89
CA SER A 106 15.47 8.44 8.14
C SER A 106 16.13 7.07 8.12
N LYS A 107 16.13 6.36 6.98
CA LYS A 107 16.55 4.95 6.87
C LYS A 107 17.83 4.76 6.05
N VAL A 108 18.13 5.62 5.07
CA VAL A 108 19.32 5.49 4.19
C VAL A 108 20.49 6.35 4.66
N HIS A 109 20.25 7.65 4.87
CA HIS A 109 21.26 8.64 5.24
C HIS A 109 22.06 8.29 6.52
N PRO A 110 21.52 7.61 7.55
CA PRO A 110 22.33 7.15 8.69
C PRO A 110 23.53 6.29 8.29
N TYR A 111 23.44 5.59 7.14
CA TYR A 111 24.45 4.69 6.61
C TYR A 111 25.22 5.29 5.42
N LYS A 112 25.18 6.62 5.23
CA LYS A 112 25.79 7.31 4.07
C LYS A 112 27.26 6.98 3.80
N LYS A 113 28.02 6.56 4.82
CA LYS A 113 29.43 6.11 4.68
C LYS A 113 29.59 4.90 3.73
N LEU A 114 28.54 4.09 3.59
CA LEU A 114 28.50 2.92 2.71
C LEU A 114 28.28 3.32 1.24
N LEU A 115 27.78 4.53 1.00
CA LEU A 115 27.31 4.97 -0.32
C LEU A 115 28.38 5.81 -1.03
N PRO A 116 28.35 5.86 -2.38
CA PRO A 116 29.14 6.82 -3.13
C PRO A 116 28.78 8.27 -2.74
N ASN A 117 29.78 9.11 -2.48
CA ASN A 117 29.54 10.52 -2.11
C ASN A 117 28.67 11.25 -3.15
N SER A 118 28.88 10.97 -4.44
CA SER A 118 28.08 11.56 -5.52
C SER A 118 26.58 11.23 -5.43
N LEU A 119 26.22 10.04 -4.94
CA LEU A 119 24.83 9.67 -4.72
C LEU A 119 24.23 10.48 -3.56
N VAL A 120 24.95 10.53 -2.44
CA VAL A 120 24.52 11.26 -1.24
C VAL A 120 24.37 12.74 -1.54
N ASP A 121 25.35 13.36 -2.18
CA ASP A 121 25.35 14.78 -2.53
C ASP A 121 24.21 15.14 -3.48
N ASN A 122 23.93 14.28 -4.48
CA ASN A 122 22.80 14.48 -5.37
C ASN A 122 21.45 14.40 -4.63
N MET A 123 21.27 13.40 -3.76
CA MET A 123 20.03 13.24 -2.98
C MET A 123 19.84 14.39 -1.99
N MET A 124 20.90 14.82 -1.31
CA MET A 124 20.88 15.95 -0.38
C MET A 124 20.64 17.29 -1.09
N SER A 125 21.21 17.49 -2.28
CA SER A 125 20.97 18.69 -3.09
C SER A 125 19.52 18.78 -3.56
N PHE A 126 18.88 17.65 -3.85
CA PHE A 126 17.45 17.59 -4.15
C PHE A 126 16.61 17.96 -2.93
N LEU A 127 16.93 17.38 -1.77
CA LEU A 127 16.23 17.63 -0.51
C LEU A 127 16.27 19.10 -0.08
N ILE A 128 17.45 19.74 -0.17
CA ILE A 128 17.68 21.08 0.37
C ILE A 128 17.31 22.17 -0.65
N ALA A 129 17.72 22.00 -1.90
CA ALA A 129 17.66 23.06 -2.91
C ALA A 129 16.62 22.81 -4.02
N GLY A 130 15.87 21.70 -3.95
CA GLY A 130 14.86 21.37 -4.97
C GLY A 130 15.43 21.19 -6.37
N THR A 131 16.71 20.83 -6.47
CA THR A 131 17.41 20.64 -7.75
C THR A 131 16.83 19.45 -8.52
N LYS A 132 17.16 19.24 -9.81
CA LYS A 132 16.72 18.01 -10.52
C LYS A 132 17.66 16.85 -10.19
N LEU A 133 17.10 15.67 -9.90
CA LEU A 133 17.89 14.45 -9.68
C LEU A 133 18.63 14.04 -10.96
N LYS A 134 19.95 13.87 -10.86
CA LYS A 134 20.77 13.26 -11.92
C LYS A 134 20.64 11.75 -11.83
N GLN A 135 19.65 11.18 -12.51
CA GLN A 135 19.35 9.74 -12.48
C GLN A 135 20.45 8.91 -13.17
N LYS A 136 20.78 7.76 -12.57
CA LYS A 136 21.48 6.65 -13.25
C LYS A 136 20.43 5.60 -13.67
N ASN A 137 20.67 5.00 -14.84
CA ASN A 137 19.74 4.32 -15.76
C ASN A 137 19.06 3.01 -15.30
N LEU A 138 18.64 2.85 -14.05
CA LEU A 138 17.81 1.69 -13.69
C LEU A 138 16.32 2.02 -13.80
N PRO A 139 15.52 1.21 -14.52
CA PRO A 139 14.09 1.41 -14.61
C PRO A 139 13.44 1.19 -13.24
N VAL A 140 12.31 1.84 -12.98
CA VAL A 140 11.48 1.56 -11.80
C VAL A 140 11.09 0.08 -11.84
N ARG A 141 11.21 -0.64 -10.72
CA ARG A 141 10.79 -2.04 -10.67
C ARG A 141 9.31 -2.13 -10.96
N VAL A 142 8.95 -3.03 -11.89
CA VAL A 142 7.60 -3.14 -12.49
C VAL A 142 6.55 -3.30 -11.40
N SER A 143 6.88 -4.02 -10.33
CA SER A 143 6.01 -4.26 -9.17
C SER A 143 5.65 -3.00 -8.37
N SER A 144 6.57 -2.03 -8.24
CA SER A 144 6.35 -0.75 -7.55
C SER A 144 5.33 0.11 -8.31
N SER A 145 5.24 -0.06 -9.63
CA SER A 145 4.28 0.64 -10.49
C SER A 145 2.84 0.08 -10.49
N ILE A 146 2.61 -1.09 -9.88
CA ILE A 146 1.30 -1.79 -9.98
C ILE A 146 0.22 -1.10 -9.13
N VAL A 147 0.62 -0.37 -8.08
CA VAL A 147 -0.30 0.37 -7.21
C VAL A 147 -0.12 1.87 -7.45
N ASP A 148 -0.89 2.46 -8.37
CA ASP A 148 -1.01 3.91 -8.49
C ASP A 148 -1.72 4.45 -7.23
N SER A 149 -0.98 4.64 -6.14
CA SER A 149 -1.46 5.19 -4.87
C SER A 149 -0.41 6.09 -4.22
N LYS A 150 -0.87 7.21 -3.66
CA LYS A 150 -0.06 8.04 -2.76
C LYS A 150 -0.19 7.65 -1.29
N ILE A 151 -1.17 6.82 -0.94
CA ILE A 151 -1.51 6.49 0.45
C ILE A 151 -1.02 5.09 0.83
N ILE A 152 -1.33 4.08 0.01
CA ILE A 152 -1.06 2.67 0.33
C ILE A 152 0.14 2.11 -0.43
N THR A 153 0.82 1.16 0.20
CA THR A 153 1.91 0.38 -0.39
C THR A 153 1.35 -0.88 -1.05
N ARG A 154 2.20 -1.64 -1.73
CA ARG A 154 1.83 -2.98 -2.23
C ARG A 154 1.33 -3.90 -1.10
N ARG A 155 1.94 -3.82 0.08
CA ARG A 155 1.56 -4.65 1.23
C ARG A 155 0.15 -4.32 1.74
N HIS A 156 -0.16 -3.04 1.91
CA HIS A 156 -1.53 -2.59 2.20
C HIS A 156 -2.51 -3.10 1.12
N ALA A 157 -2.16 -2.95 -0.16
CA ALA A 157 -3.00 -3.43 -1.27
C ALA A 157 -3.24 -4.95 -1.21
N ALA A 158 -2.22 -5.74 -0.90
CA ALA A 158 -2.32 -7.19 -0.76
C ALA A 158 -3.27 -7.60 0.38
N ILE A 159 -3.12 -6.97 1.54
CA ILE A 159 -3.99 -7.22 2.70
C ILE A 159 -5.44 -6.88 2.35
N LEU A 160 -5.69 -5.69 1.80
CA LEU A 160 -7.04 -5.26 1.40
C LEU A 160 -7.66 -6.20 0.36
N SER A 161 -6.88 -6.64 -0.63
CA SER A 161 -7.33 -7.59 -1.64
C SER A 161 -7.77 -8.92 -1.02
N ASN A 162 -7.01 -9.42 -0.05
CA ASN A 162 -7.32 -10.67 0.65
C ASN A 162 -8.60 -10.55 1.49
N TRP A 163 -8.82 -9.40 2.14
CA TRP A 163 -10.05 -9.12 2.89
C TRP A 163 -11.28 -9.02 2.00
N ILE A 164 -11.14 -8.38 0.82
CA ILE A 164 -12.22 -8.27 -0.15
C ILE A 164 -12.61 -9.65 -0.71
N ARG A 165 -11.62 -10.49 -1.05
CA ARG A 165 -11.86 -11.80 -1.70
C ARG A 165 -12.22 -12.91 -0.72
N ARG A 166 -12.19 -12.66 0.59
CA ARG A 166 -12.65 -13.58 1.64
C ARG A 166 -12.07 -15.00 1.52
N LYS A 167 -10.73 -15.11 1.47
CA LYS A 167 -9.95 -16.36 1.47
C LYS A 167 -10.28 -17.33 0.32
N ASP A 168 -9.76 -17.03 -0.87
CA ASP A 168 -9.30 -18.10 -1.78
C ASP A 168 -7.78 -18.05 -1.85
N ALA A 169 -7.13 -18.68 -0.86
CA ALA A 169 -5.67 -18.80 -0.75
C ALA A 169 -5.02 -19.60 -1.92
N LYS A 170 -5.81 -20.08 -2.88
CA LYS A 170 -5.36 -20.86 -4.04
C LYS A 170 -5.21 -20.03 -5.32
N ALA A 171 -5.62 -18.78 -5.31
CA ALA A 171 -5.51 -17.93 -6.49
C ALA A 171 -4.06 -17.42 -6.60
N LYS A 172 -3.19 -18.18 -7.27
CA LYS A 172 -1.86 -17.72 -7.68
C LYS A 172 -2.00 -16.84 -8.93
N GLY A 173 -1.40 -15.65 -8.90
CA GLY A 173 -1.20 -14.79 -10.06
C GLY A 173 -1.73 -13.36 -9.88
N ASN A 174 -0.84 -12.37 -10.03
CA ASN A 174 -1.10 -10.95 -10.37
C ASN A 174 -2.44 -10.33 -9.91
N GLN A 175 -2.73 -10.33 -8.60
CA GLN A 175 -4.08 -10.18 -8.07
C GLN A 175 -4.37 -8.93 -7.21
N HIS A 176 -3.48 -7.93 -7.26
CA HIS A 176 -3.58 -6.73 -6.42
C HIS A 176 -3.83 -5.44 -7.21
N GLN A 177 -4.54 -5.54 -8.34
CA GLN A 177 -4.72 -4.38 -9.20
C GLN A 177 -5.92 -3.55 -8.75
N PHE A 178 -5.61 -2.50 -8.00
CA PHE A 178 -6.53 -1.41 -7.74
C PHE A 178 -6.38 -0.34 -8.82
N SER A 179 -7.46 -0.01 -9.53
CA SER A 179 -7.46 1.15 -10.43
C SER A 179 -7.94 2.39 -9.68
N LEU A 180 -7.13 3.44 -9.67
CA LEU A 180 -7.51 4.75 -9.13
C LEU A 180 -8.69 5.33 -9.91
N LEU A 181 -9.72 5.79 -9.20
CA LEU A 181 -10.88 6.46 -9.77
C LEU A 181 -11.00 7.90 -9.29
N TYR A 182 -10.64 8.14 -8.03
CA TYR A 182 -10.73 9.45 -7.40
C TYR A 182 -9.49 9.69 -6.54
N ARG A 183 -8.96 10.92 -6.56
CA ARG A 183 -7.90 11.40 -5.67
C ARG A 183 -8.26 12.79 -5.17
N GLY A 184 -8.41 12.97 -3.86
CA GLY A 184 -8.90 14.21 -3.24
C GLY A 184 -8.05 15.43 -3.60
N THR A 185 -6.72 15.31 -3.50
CA THR A 185 -5.82 16.42 -3.87
C THR A 185 -5.84 16.79 -5.36
N ARG A 186 -6.34 15.90 -6.23
CA ARG A 186 -6.48 16.13 -7.68
C ARG A 186 -7.89 16.57 -8.07
N ASP A 187 -8.90 15.97 -7.46
CA ASP A 187 -10.29 15.99 -7.89
C ASP A 187 -11.20 16.82 -6.97
N GLY A 188 -10.65 17.36 -5.88
CA GLY A 188 -11.38 18.12 -4.87
C GLY A 188 -11.74 17.28 -3.64
N PHE A 189 -12.22 17.96 -2.60
CA PHE A 189 -12.84 17.34 -1.43
C PHE A 189 -14.27 17.87 -1.36
N ASP A 190 -15.13 17.39 -2.24
CA ASP A 190 -16.56 17.73 -2.23
C ASP A 190 -17.39 16.54 -2.72
N ALA A 191 -18.58 16.38 -2.12
CA ALA A 191 -19.45 15.24 -2.39
C ALA A 191 -19.88 15.14 -3.86
N ASN A 192 -20.14 16.28 -4.51
CA ASN A 192 -20.59 16.31 -5.91
C ASN A 192 -19.52 15.74 -6.85
N SER A 193 -18.29 16.25 -6.76
CA SER A 193 -17.16 15.76 -7.55
C SER A 193 -16.87 14.28 -7.26
N PHE A 194 -16.96 13.87 -6.00
CA PHE A 194 -16.79 12.48 -5.60
C PHE A 194 -17.83 11.57 -6.27
N HIS A 195 -19.11 11.83 -6.06
CA HIS A 195 -20.20 11.00 -6.59
C HIS A 195 -20.25 11.00 -8.12
N ASN A 196 -19.91 12.11 -8.78
CA ASN A 196 -19.83 12.18 -10.25
C ASN A 196 -18.80 11.20 -10.83
N LYS A 197 -17.69 10.95 -10.14
CA LYS A 197 -16.65 10.00 -10.59
C LYS A 197 -16.89 8.57 -10.09
N VAL A 198 -17.52 8.42 -8.94
CA VAL A 198 -17.60 7.13 -8.22
C VAL A 198 -18.87 6.34 -8.54
N ASN A 199 -19.96 7.02 -8.87
CA ASN A 199 -21.24 6.36 -9.12
C ASN A 199 -21.21 5.42 -10.32
N GLY A 200 -21.79 4.23 -10.17
CA GLY A 200 -21.87 3.22 -11.22
C GLY A 200 -20.56 2.48 -11.52
N GLN A 201 -19.48 2.75 -10.77
CA GLN A 201 -18.17 2.12 -10.98
C GLN A 201 -18.03 0.75 -10.30
N GLY A 202 -19.12 0.22 -9.74
CA GLY A 202 -19.13 -1.04 -8.99
C GLY A 202 -18.44 -0.96 -7.63
N GLN A 203 -18.08 -2.13 -7.11
CA GLN A 203 -17.44 -2.28 -5.81
C GLN A 203 -16.14 -1.48 -5.72
N ALA A 204 -15.91 -0.89 -4.56
CA ALA A 204 -14.70 -0.10 -4.40
C ALA A 204 -14.31 0.13 -2.95
N ILE A 205 -13.02 0.41 -2.81
CA ILE A 205 -12.40 0.77 -1.57
C ILE A 205 -12.10 2.26 -1.57
N VAL A 206 -12.37 2.88 -0.43
CA VAL A 206 -11.97 4.24 -0.11
C VAL A 206 -10.84 4.15 0.91
N ILE A 207 -9.81 4.97 0.69
CA ILE A 207 -8.58 5.01 1.46
C ILE A 207 -8.33 6.47 1.82
N ILE A 208 -8.12 6.76 3.09
CA ILE A 208 -7.91 8.10 3.62
C ILE A 208 -6.57 8.12 4.36
N LYS A 209 -5.78 9.15 4.12
CA LYS A 209 -4.60 9.47 4.93
C LYS A 209 -5.00 10.56 5.92
N VAL A 210 -4.91 10.26 7.21
CA VAL A 210 -5.19 11.22 8.28
C VAL A 210 -4.02 12.19 8.42
N LYS A 211 -4.34 13.48 8.47
CA LYS A 211 -3.36 14.55 8.66
C LYS A 211 -2.70 14.43 10.05
N ASP A 212 -1.43 14.77 10.12
CA ASP A 212 -0.59 14.78 11.33
C ASP A 212 -0.26 13.40 11.91
N SER A 213 -1.24 12.50 12.09
CA SER A 213 -0.97 11.13 12.55
C SER A 213 -0.38 10.23 11.45
N GLY A 214 -0.69 10.52 10.19
CA GLY A 214 -0.29 9.69 9.05
C GLY A 214 -0.98 8.33 9.03
N GLU A 215 -2.01 8.12 9.86
CA GLU A 215 -2.79 6.89 9.89
C GLU A 215 -3.54 6.69 8.57
N ILE A 216 -3.58 5.44 8.13
CA ILE A 216 -4.30 5.05 6.91
C ILE A 216 -5.59 4.35 7.32
N ILE A 217 -6.73 4.97 7.05
CA ILE A 217 -8.05 4.44 7.35
C ILE A 217 -8.88 4.30 6.07
N GLY A 218 -10.04 3.65 6.15
CA GLY A 218 -10.95 3.61 5.03
C GLY A 218 -12.08 2.61 5.17
N GLY A 219 -12.77 2.39 4.05
CA GLY A 219 -13.90 1.48 4.00
C GLY A 219 -14.10 0.88 2.62
N PHE A 220 -14.54 -0.38 2.59
CA PHE A 220 -14.88 -1.10 1.38
C PHE A 220 -16.40 -1.17 1.20
N ASN A 221 -16.89 -0.59 0.11
CA ASN A 221 -18.26 -0.72 -0.31
C ASN A 221 -18.40 -1.87 -1.32
N ALA A 222 -18.84 -3.03 -0.81
CA ALA A 222 -19.10 -4.25 -1.58
C ALA A 222 -20.29 -4.17 -2.56
N SER A 223 -21.04 -3.07 -2.60
CA SER A 223 -22.15 -2.88 -3.54
C SER A 223 -21.86 -1.79 -4.57
N GLY A 224 -20.85 -0.94 -4.31
CA GLY A 224 -20.62 0.28 -5.07
C GLY A 224 -21.58 1.41 -4.70
N TRP A 225 -21.34 2.59 -5.26
CA TRP A 225 -22.21 3.76 -5.11
C TRP A 225 -23.09 3.92 -6.35
N CYS A 226 -24.36 4.29 -6.15
CA CYS A 226 -25.29 4.43 -7.26
C CYS A 226 -26.34 5.51 -7.02
N ASN A 227 -26.37 6.52 -7.89
CA ASN A 227 -27.41 7.56 -7.89
C ASN A 227 -28.70 7.15 -8.63
N LYS A 228 -28.87 5.90 -9.07
CA LYS A 228 -30.03 5.47 -9.88
C LYS A 228 -30.73 4.27 -9.25
N LYS A 229 -32.04 4.41 -9.00
CA LYS A 229 -32.87 3.28 -8.59
C LYS A 229 -33.35 2.51 -9.82
N ILE A 230 -32.96 1.25 -9.91
CA ILE A 230 -33.56 0.29 -10.84
C ILE A 230 -34.76 -0.33 -10.13
N ARG A 231 -35.97 0.17 -10.38
CA ARG A 231 -37.21 -0.43 -9.85
C ARG A 231 -37.70 -1.49 -10.83
N LYS A 232 -37.86 -2.73 -10.37
CA LYS A 232 -38.54 -3.77 -11.14
C LYS A 232 -40.00 -3.84 -10.72
N PHE A 233 -40.92 -3.68 -11.67
CA PHE A 233 -42.35 -3.89 -11.50
C PHE A 233 -42.79 -4.99 -12.47
N GLY A 234 -43.04 -6.19 -11.96
CA GLY A 234 -43.24 -7.39 -12.79
C GLY A 234 -42.00 -7.69 -13.65
N ARG A 235 -42.19 -7.83 -14.97
CA ARG A 235 -41.08 -8.02 -15.95
C ARG A 235 -40.47 -6.70 -16.45
N ARG A 236 -40.97 -5.54 -16.02
CA ARG A 236 -40.49 -4.24 -16.49
C ARG A 236 -39.51 -3.61 -15.51
N THR A 237 -38.46 -3.01 -16.08
CA THR A 237 -37.42 -2.28 -15.35
C THR A 237 -37.61 -0.80 -15.59
N TYR A 238 -37.78 -0.02 -14.51
CA TYR A 238 -37.88 1.43 -14.53
C TYR A 238 -36.62 2.02 -13.89
N ILE A 239 -35.96 2.92 -14.61
CA ILE A 239 -34.85 3.71 -14.07
C ILE A 239 -35.46 5.02 -13.57
N SER A 240 -35.43 5.21 -12.26
CA SER A 240 -35.83 6.47 -11.63
C SER A 240 -34.63 7.40 -11.53
N GLU A 241 -34.78 8.64 -11.99
CA GLU A 241 -33.80 9.72 -11.80
C GLU A 241 -33.81 10.29 -10.36
N TYR A 242 -34.77 9.88 -9.53
CA TYR A 242 -34.79 10.22 -8.11
C TYR A 242 -33.81 9.34 -7.32
N TYR A 243 -32.93 10.02 -6.58
CA TYR A 243 -31.92 9.48 -5.67
C TYR A 243 -32.52 8.51 -4.64
N ASP A 244 -31.99 7.30 -4.54
CA ASP A 244 -32.33 6.39 -3.44
C ASP A 244 -31.53 6.83 -2.21
N ARG A 245 -32.07 7.80 -1.47
CA ARG A 245 -31.54 8.20 -0.17
C ARG A 245 -31.72 7.04 0.79
N GLY A 246 -30.66 6.31 1.09
CA GLY A 246 -30.82 5.17 1.97
C GLY A 246 -29.56 4.38 2.24
N TRP A 247 -29.71 3.45 3.17
CA TRP A 247 -28.68 2.53 3.56
C TRP A 247 -28.53 1.40 2.54
N ILE A 248 -27.34 1.31 1.97
CA ILE A 248 -26.87 0.16 1.21
C ILE A 248 -26.60 -0.97 2.19
N LYS A 249 -27.33 -2.08 2.01
CA LYS A 249 -27.30 -3.25 2.89
C LYS A 249 -26.46 -4.34 2.26
N ASN A 250 -25.24 -4.54 2.77
CA ASN A 250 -24.39 -5.66 2.37
C ASN A 250 -23.49 -6.04 3.55
N SER A 251 -23.49 -7.32 3.94
CA SER A 251 -22.63 -7.83 5.02
C SER A 251 -21.15 -7.80 4.68
N ASP A 252 -20.82 -7.50 3.43
CA ASP A 252 -19.47 -7.54 2.89
C ASP A 252 -18.80 -6.18 2.94
N HIS A 253 -19.54 -5.15 3.39
CA HIS A 253 -18.94 -3.90 3.84
C HIS A 253 -18.01 -4.13 5.03
N PHE A 254 -16.89 -3.44 5.02
CA PHE A 254 -15.98 -3.37 6.16
C PHE A 254 -15.29 -2.03 6.18
N ILE A 255 -14.88 -1.59 7.37
CA ILE A 255 -14.00 -0.45 7.58
C ILE A 255 -12.64 -0.95 8.09
N PHE A 256 -11.59 -0.15 7.93
CA PHE A 256 -10.24 -0.55 8.34
C PHE A 256 -9.40 0.63 8.82
N SER A 257 -8.36 0.29 9.57
CA SER A 257 -7.21 1.15 9.89
C SER A 257 -5.93 0.32 9.85
N PHE A 258 -4.86 0.88 9.29
CA PHE A 258 -3.52 0.27 9.24
C PHE A 258 -2.52 0.92 10.19
N GLY A 259 -2.94 1.88 11.02
CA GLY A 259 -2.00 2.72 11.77
C GLY A 259 -1.12 3.57 10.83
N SER A 260 0.02 4.07 11.32
CA SER A 260 1.03 4.73 10.49
C SER A 260 1.72 3.70 9.57
N ARG A 261 2.15 4.14 8.38
CA ARG A 261 2.89 3.34 7.38
C ARG A 261 4.00 2.53 8.10
N ASP A 262 3.79 1.21 8.22
CA ASP A 262 4.70 0.18 8.76
C ASP A 262 4.29 -0.52 10.08
N ASP A 263 3.29 -0.04 10.84
CA ASP A 263 2.82 -0.71 12.08
C ASP A 263 1.57 -1.58 11.89
N TYR A 264 1.73 -2.72 11.23
CA TYR A 264 0.63 -3.66 10.99
C TYR A 264 0.09 -4.35 12.26
N LYS A 265 0.75 -4.21 13.41
CA LYS A 265 0.27 -4.80 14.67
C LYS A 265 -0.97 -4.07 15.19
N THR A 266 -1.14 -2.81 14.80
CA THR A 266 -2.29 -1.98 15.16
C THR A 266 -3.38 -2.00 14.08
N MET A 267 -3.27 -2.90 13.09
CA MET A 267 -4.30 -3.04 12.05
C MET A 267 -5.64 -3.43 12.66
N LYS A 268 -6.67 -2.63 12.38
CA LYS A 268 -8.06 -2.85 12.82
C LYS A 268 -8.94 -3.08 11.60
N ILE A 269 -9.83 -4.07 11.64
CA ILE A 269 -10.86 -4.31 10.63
C ILE A 269 -12.21 -4.32 11.34
N GLY A 270 -13.09 -3.37 11.00
CA GLY A 270 -14.46 -3.33 11.48
C GLY A 270 -15.39 -4.06 10.53
N ARG A 271 -16.15 -5.02 11.05
CA ARG A 271 -17.21 -5.72 10.35
C ARG A 271 -18.57 -5.13 10.70
N LEU A 272 -19.45 -5.08 9.70
CA LEU A 272 -20.81 -4.61 9.88
C LEU A 272 -21.60 -5.56 10.78
N ILE A 273 -22.07 -5.06 11.93
CA ILE A 273 -22.95 -5.78 12.86
C ILE A 273 -24.40 -5.65 12.39
N ASP A 274 -24.89 -4.42 12.27
CA ASP A 274 -26.26 -4.15 11.83
C ASP A 274 -26.30 -3.95 10.31
N LYS A 275 -26.76 -5.00 9.62
CA LYS A 275 -26.87 -5.01 8.15
C LYS A 275 -27.79 -3.91 7.59
N ARG A 276 -28.58 -3.25 8.43
CA ARG A 276 -29.42 -2.12 8.03
C ARG A 276 -28.63 -0.84 7.82
N TYR A 277 -27.45 -0.70 8.40
CA TYR A 277 -26.66 0.54 8.44
C TYR A 277 -25.26 0.36 7.83
N GLY A 278 -25.20 -0.24 6.63
CA GLY A 278 -23.93 -0.54 5.96
C GLY A 278 -23.19 0.70 5.48
N VAL A 279 -23.60 1.22 4.33
CA VAL A 279 -23.11 2.47 3.74
C VAL A 279 -24.30 3.36 3.45
N TYR A 280 -24.25 4.63 3.85
CA TYR A 280 -25.27 5.60 3.50
C TYR A 280 -24.84 6.33 2.23
N ASP A 281 -25.71 6.31 1.21
CA ASP A 281 -25.46 6.98 -0.08
C ASP A 281 -26.49 8.10 -0.23
N TYR A 282 -26.17 9.28 0.28
CA TYR A 282 -27.08 10.44 0.31
C TYR A 282 -26.68 11.58 -0.61
N GLY A 283 -25.53 11.49 -1.29
CA GLY A 283 -25.01 12.54 -2.16
C GLY A 283 -24.57 13.82 -1.44
N GLY A 284 -24.94 14.00 -0.16
CA GLY A 284 -24.57 15.16 0.65
C GLY A 284 -23.24 15.03 1.40
N SER A 285 -22.75 13.81 1.59
CA SER A 285 -21.43 13.50 2.15
C SER A 285 -20.63 12.70 1.13
N MET A 286 -19.30 12.75 1.19
CA MET A 286 -18.46 11.95 0.28
C MET A 286 -18.52 10.47 0.65
N ILE A 287 -18.38 10.18 1.95
CA ILE A 287 -18.33 8.82 2.50
C ILE A 287 -19.13 8.76 3.79
N GLU A 288 -19.94 7.71 3.96
CA GLU A 288 -20.60 7.44 5.22
C GLU A 288 -20.83 5.93 5.42
N PHE A 289 -20.00 5.31 6.26
CA PHE A 289 -20.17 3.94 6.74
C PHE A 289 -20.78 3.98 8.13
N GLY A 290 -21.81 3.16 8.38
CA GLY A 290 -22.30 2.93 9.74
C GLY A 290 -22.97 4.12 10.43
N GLY A 291 -23.21 5.23 9.72
CA GLY A 291 -23.86 6.39 10.33
C GLY A 291 -22.98 7.06 11.35
N SER A 292 -21.72 7.29 10.96
CA SER A 292 -20.58 7.89 11.69
C SER A 292 -19.47 6.93 12.13
N ASP A 293 -19.57 5.62 11.92
CA ASP A 293 -18.42 4.70 12.12
C ASP A 293 -17.22 5.11 11.24
N LEU A 294 -17.50 5.60 10.03
CA LEU A 294 -16.57 6.38 9.22
C LEU A 294 -17.37 7.34 8.34
N LEU A 295 -17.28 8.64 8.64
CA LEU A 295 -17.86 9.69 7.80
C LEU A 295 -16.76 10.63 7.31
N LEU A 296 -16.86 11.06 6.06
CA LEU A 296 -16.03 12.13 5.50
C LEU A 296 -16.88 13.05 4.63
N ASP A 297 -16.86 14.34 4.95
CA ASP A 297 -17.39 15.39 4.09
C ASP A 297 -16.40 16.57 4.04
N GLY A 298 -16.09 17.00 2.82
CA GLY A 298 -14.91 17.78 2.58
C GLY A 298 -13.65 17.07 3.11
N THR A 299 -12.86 17.79 3.89
CA THR A 299 -11.66 17.25 4.55
C THR A 299 -11.91 16.82 6.00
N ILE A 300 -13.11 17.04 6.54
CA ILE A 300 -13.42 16.78 7.95
C ILE A 300 -14.17 15.45 8.03
N GLY A 301 -13.68 14.55 8.87
CA GLY A 301 -14.30 13.26 9.09
C GLY A 301 -14.51 12.92 10.54
N THR A 302 -15.34 11.90 10.77
CA THR A 302 -15.65 11.37 12.10
C THR A 302 -15.55 9.84 12.13
N CYS A 303 -15.23 9.29 13.29
CA CYS A 303 -15.05 7.85 13.53
C CYS A 303 -15.65 7.45 14.88
N ASN A 304 -16.99 7.35 14.92
CA ASN A 304 -17.76 6.98 16.10
C ASN A 304 -18.35 5.58 15.92
N LYS A 305 -17.83 4.60 16.66
CA LYS A 305 -18.27 3.21 16.55
C LYS A 305 -19.74 3.08 16.94
N ASN A 306 -20.56 2.64 15.99
CA ASN A 306 -22.00 2.41 16.14
C ASN A 306 -22.38 1.04 15.58
N HIS A 307 -22.31 0.88 14.25
CA HIS A 307 -22.82 -0.29 13.54
C HIS A 307 -21.73 -1.22 13.02
N TYR A 308 -20.46 -0.84 13.13
CA TYR A 308 -19.32 -1.73 12.92
C TYR A 308 -18.76 -2.19 14.28
N ASP A 309 -18.18 -3.38 14.35
CA ASP A 309 -17.71 -3.98 15.61
C ASP A 309 -16.41 -3.38 16.16
N GLN A 310 -15.76 -2.47 15.42
CA GLN A 310 -14.43 -1.98 15.73
C GLN A 310 -14.32 -0.47 15.49
N CYS A 311 -13.77 0.26 16.48
CA CYS A 311 -13.30 1.64 16.26
C CYS A 311 -12.04 1.59 15.38
N ILE A 312 -11.99 2.39 14.31
CA ILE A 312 -10.82 2.45 13.42
C ILE A 312 -9.83 3.57 13.77
N LEU A 313 -10.28 4.56 14.54
CA LEU A 313 -9.44 5.59 15.16
C LEU A 313 -9.75 5.67 16.65
N ASP A 314 -8.79 6.18 17.41
CA ASP A 314 -8.95 6.45 18.84
C ASP A 314 -9.54 7.84 19.10
N THR A 315 -9.64 8.68 18.06
CA THR A 315 -10.23 10.02 18.08
C THR A 315 -11.55 10.05 17.30
N ASP A 316 -12.55 10.76 17.84
CA ASP A 316 -13.88 10.86 17.23
C ASP A 316 -13.90 11.68 15.93
N THR A 317 -12.92 12.58 15.74
CA THR A 317 -12.82 13.48 14.57
C THR A 317 -11.42 13.46 13.97
N PHE A 318 -11.32 13.64 12.66
CA PHE A 318 -10.04 13.72 11.96
C PHE A 318 -10.09 14.69 10.78
N ILE A 319 -8.92 15.08 10.28
CA ILE A 319 -8.75 15.83 9.03
C ILE A 319 -8.07 14.93 8.01
N ALA A 320 -8.64 14.81 6.82
CA ALA A 320 -8.03 14.09 5.70
C ALA A 320 -6.95 14.95 5.04
N GLU A 321 -5.74 14.42 4.93
CA GLU A 321 -4.65 14.97 4.11
C GLU A 321 -4.78 14.54 2.65
N GLU A 322 -5.22 13.31 2.42
CA GLU A 322 -5.44 12.74 1.09
C GLU A 322 -6.59 11.71 1.14
N LEU A 323 -7.28 11.56 0.02
CA LEU A 323 -8.35 10.58 -0.18
C LEU A 323 -8.13 9.88 -1.52
N GLU A 324 -8.17 8.56 -1.55
CA GLU A 324 -8.19 7.79 -2.80
C GLU A 324 -9.35 6.80 -2.82
N LYS A 325 -10.13 6.81 -3.91
CA LYS A 325 -11.09 5.76 -4.21
C LYS A 325 -10.55 4.89 -5.32
N LYS A 326 -10.53 3.59 -5.08
CA LYS A 326 -10.03 2.59 -6.04
C LYS A 326 -11.06 1.51 -6.31
N ARG A 327 -11.18 1.08 -7.56
CA ARG A 327 -11.91 -0.14 -7.93
C ARG A 327 -10.96 -1.33 -7.97
N MET A 328 -11.48 -2.51 -7.66
CA MET A 328 -10.78 -3.76 -7.96
C MET A 328 -10.88 -4.00 -9.47
N ALA A 329 -9.75 -4.23 -10.15
CA ALA A 329 -9.79 -4.66 -11.54
C ALA A 329 -10.36 -6.09 -11.62
N SER A 330 -11.36 -6.29 -12.48
CA SER A 330 -11.81 -7.64 -12.82
C SER A 330 -10.71 -8.34 -13.60
N ILE A 331 -10.24 -9.49 -13.12
CA ILE A 331 -9.35 -10.36 -13.89
C ILE A 331 -10.19 -10.88 -15.05
N ASN A 332 -9.98 -10.34 -16.24
CA ASN A 332 -10.45 -11.01 -17.44
C ASN A 332 -9.68 -12.33 -17.51
N SER A 333 -10.35 -13.43 -17.16
CA SER A 333 -9.92 -14.75 -17.61
C SER A 333 -9.82 -14.64 -19.13
N LYS A 334 -8.59 -14.62 -19.67
CA LYS A 334 -8.39 -14.79 -21.10
C LYS A 334 -9.20 -16.02 -21.50
N GLY A 335 -10.19 -15.81 -22.34
CA GLY A 335 -11.03 -16.88 -22.86
C GLY A 335 -10.11 -17.96 -23.43
N THR A 336 -10.30 -19.18 -22.96
CA THR A 336 -9.92 -20.36 -23.73
C THR A 336 -10.71 -20.28 -25.03
N SER A 337 -10.06 -19.80 -26.07
CA SER A 337 -10.51 -20.02 -27.44
C SER A 337 -10.50 -21.52 -27.66
N ASN A 338 -11.69 -22.11 -27.82
CA ASN A 338 -11.86 -23.38 -28.51
C ASN A 338 -11.83 -23.14 -30.01
#